data_AF-A0A452R6E1-F1
#
_entry.id   AF-A0A452R6E1-F1
#
_cell.length_a   1.000
_cell.length_b   1.000
_cell.length_c   1.000
_cell.angle_alpha   90.00
_cell.angle_beta   90.00
_cell.angle_gamma   90.00
#
_symmetry.space_group_name_H-M   'P 1'
#
loop_
_entity.id
_entity.type
_entity.pdbx_description
1 polymer ?
#
loop_
_entity_poly.entity_id
_entity_poly.type
_entity_poly.pdbx_seq_one_letter_code
_entity_poly.pdbx_strand_id
1 'polypeptide(L)'
;LQNEIPSYINFDKPILSEHSISETSVVQDRGICSMQIILTWSEEKTLVPLWAPKLSSRAVPACQSNQFLGPEGHVDIELIDESANRYSVHFPMAGFYLWPVTGLGFLVTAPVTVRIAFDSWGQHLDLKLQHEKQWVVAGPLFDVSVEPEGVITEIHLPHIISLPANEVDISWFHVAHFKDEGMVLERPARVEPFYAVLENPSFSLMGILLRIVSGTGVSVPITSTALIYYHFHPEDTKFHLYLIPSDSSLIKAIDDEEAKFHGVRLQTSPPVDPLNFGSRYIVSGSAHLEIMPQELKLSYRSPGETQVFSKVFAGRIKEPIVLEVTEKRHKTLVWRTLVKPVELQFQAASAPPALSVVAFMKEHRRHLQARLGDLNGILDDLQDNEVLTEEEKELVQQSPTQQRKNETLLKMVERKGPQALEILFKSLNQRDPYLMSYLSQQSL
;
A
#
# COMPACT_ATOMS: atom_id res chain seq x y z
N LEU A 1 -17.58 -58.53 -28.25
CA LEU A 1 -17.67 -59.15 -26.92
C LEU A 1 -18.32 -58.14 -25.98
N GLN A 2 -19.25 -58.60 -25.17
CA GLN A 2 -20.37 -57.82 -24.65
C GLN A 2 -20.46 -58.05 -23.12
N ASN A 3 -21.29 -57.26 -22.44
CA ASN A 3 -21.79 -57.46 -21.07
C ASN A 3 -20.81 -57.10 -19.91
N GLU A 4 -21.26 -56.58 -18.75
CA GLU A 4 -22.57 -56.04 -18.35
C GLU A 4 -22.44 -55.14 -17.09
N ILE A 5 -23.47 -54.32 -16.82
CA ILE A 5 -23.73 -53.66 -15.52
C ILE A 5 -25.03 -54.29 -14.97
N PRO A 6 -25.09 -54.70 -13.69
CA PRO A 6 -25.92 -54.00 -12.68
C PRO A 6 -25.28 -53.97 -11.27
N SER A 7 -25.73 -53.26 -10.22
CA SER A 7 -26.49 -52.01 -9.96
C SER A 7 -27.15 -52.14 -8.56
N TYR A 8 -27.16 -51.07 -7.74
CA TYR A 8 -27.84 -50.96 -6.42
C TYR A 8 -27.27 -51.86 -5.28
N ILE A 9 -27.39 -51.57 -3.97
CA ILE A 9 -28.36 -50.78 -3.17
C ILE A 9 -27.64 -49.88 -2.11
N ASN A 10 -28.32 -48.84 -1.64
CA ASN A 10 -27.91 -47.86 -0.60
C ASN A 10 -28.66 -48.12 0.74
N PHE A 11 -28.10 -47.80 1.93
CA PHE A 11 -28.83 -47.33 3.14
C PHE A 11 -27.93 -47.13 4.40
N ASP A 12 -27.96 -45.90 4.95
CA ASP A 12 -27.93 -45.43 6.34
C ASP A 12 -26.87 -45.77 7.44
N LYS A 13 -26.66 -44.73 8.27
CA LYS A 13 -25.87 -44.58 9.53
C LYS A 13 -26.66 -45.07 10.78
N PRO A 14 -26.16 -44.89 12.03
CA PRO A 14 -24.83 -45.09 12.62
C PRO A 14 -24.90 -46.04 13.85
N ILE A 15 -23.78 -46.32 14.53
CA ILE A 15 -23.78 -47.00 15.85
C ILE A 15 -23.05 -46.17 16.91
N LEU A 16 -23.74 -45.89 18.01
CA LEU A 16 -23.23 -45.42 19.30
C LEU A 16 -22.95 -46.64 20.20
N SER A 17 -22.01 -46.50 21.15
CA SER A 17 -21.84 -47.45 22.24
C SER A 17 -21.57 -46.73 23.57
N GLU A 18 -22.55 -46.75 24.46
CA GLU A 18 -22.40 -46.40 25.88
C GLU A 18 -22.05 -47.65 26.70
N HIS A 19 -21.36 -47.46 27.83
CA HIS A 19 -21.41 -48.27 29.07
C HIS A 19 -20.42 -47.65 30.07
N SER A 20 -20.61 -47.51 31.39
CA SER A 20 -21.77 -47.33 32.28
C SER A 20 -21.23 -47.46 33.72
N ILE A 21 -21.02 -46.32 34.39
CA ILE A 21 -21.13 -46.01 35.84
C ILE A 21 -20.95 -47.11 36.91
N SER A 22 -20.09 -46.85 37.91
CA SER A 22 -20.39 -47.15 39.34
C SER A 22 -19.50 -46.33 40.31
N GLU A 23 -20.10 -45.57 41.22
CA GLU A 23 -19.43 -44.76 42.27
C GLU A 23 -19.26 -45.52 43.62
N THR A 24 -18.49 -44.90 44.54
CA THR A 24 -18.26 -45.11 46.01
C THR A 24 -16.84 -45.60 46.39
N SER A 25 -16.20 -45.13 47.48
CA SER A 25 -16.49 -43.97 48.36
C SER A 25 -15.34 -43.60 49.34
N VAL A 26 -15.24 -42.29 49.67
CA VAL A 26 -14.90 -41.70 50.99
C VAL A 26 -13.41 -41.66 51.51
N VAL A 27 -12.86 -40.42 51.52
CA VAL A 27 -12.15 -39.68 52.63
C VAL A 27 -10.91 -40.34 53.29
N GLN A 28 -9.75 -39.71 53.57
CA GLN A 28 -9.19 -38.33 53.61
C GLN A 28 -7.69 -38.46 53.24
N ASP A 29 -6.88 -37.49 52.78
CA ASP A 29 -6.60 -36.14 53.28
C ASP A 29 -5.63 -35.40 52.29
N ARG A 30 -5.44 -34.09 52.48
CA ARG A 30 -4.45 -33.17 51.87
C ARG A 30 -4.70 -32.64 50.45
N GLY A 31 -5.19 -31.38 50.40
CA GLY A 31 -4.60 -30.39 49.48
C GLY A 31 -5.51 -29.81 48.38
N ILE A 32 -6.63 -29.17 48.74
CA ILE A 32 -7.37 -28.28 47.83
C ILE A 32 -7.39 -26.87 48.44
N CYS A 33 -6.84 -25.86 47.75
CA CYS A 33 -7.67 -24.89 47.00
C CYS A 33 -6.80 -23.82 46.30
N SER A 34 -7.38 -23.17 45.30
CA SER A 34 -6.81 -22.07 44.53
C SER A 34 -6.45 -20.84 45.36
N MET A 35 -5.38 -20.12 44.97
CA MET A 35 -5.47 -18.68 44.73
C MET A 35 -4.42 -18.20 43.71
N GLN A 36 -4.91 -17.42 42.75
CA GLN A 36 -4.39 -16.10 42.33
C GLN A 36 -2.90 -15.77 42.55
N ILE A 37 -2.21 -15.54 41.43
CA ILE A 37 -1.02 -14.68 41.29
C ILE A 37 -1.42 -13.68 40.19
N ILE A 38 -1.86 -12.45 40.45
CA ILE A 38 -1.18 -11.33 41.13
C ILE A 38 0.13 -10.98 40.42
N LEU A 39 0.04 -10.17 39.36
CA LEU A 39 1.16 -9.36 38.89
C LEU A 39 1.35 -8.20 39.89
N THR A 40 2.35 -8.33 40.76
CA THR A 40 2.68 -7.31 41.76
C THR A 40 3.23 -6.06 41.08
N TRP A 41 2.52 -4.94 41.20
CA TRP A 41 3.12 -3.62 41.02
C TRP A 41 4.13 -3.39 42.14
N SER A 42 5.34 -2.93 41.78
CA SER A 42 6.30 -2.34 42.71
C SER A 42 6.54 -0.91 42.28
N GLU A 43 6.04 0.05 43.07
CA GLU A 43 6.42 1.45 42.92
C GLU A 43 7.81 1.65 43.54
N GLU A 44 8.83 1.88 42.72
CA GLU A 44 10.02 2.58 43.17
C GLU A 44 10.27 3.81 42.27
N LYS A 45 10.14 4.99 42.88
CA LYS A 45 10.26 6.28 42.18
C LYS A 45 11.72 6.67 42.03
N THR A 46 12.19 6.80 40.79
CA THR A 46 13.36 7.62 40.48
C THR A 46 13.09 8.48 39.25
N LEU A 47 13.34 9.79 39.36
CA LEU A 47 12.93 10.82 38.41
C LEU A 47 13.91 10.95 37.22
N VAL A 48 13.39 10.83 36.00
CA VAL A 48 14.03 11.31 34.75
C VAL A 48 12.93 11.93 33.86
N PRO A 49 13.12 13.09 33.21
CA PRO A 49 12.00 13.91 32.76
C PRO A 49 11.38 13.48 31.42
N LEU A 50 10.05 13.58 31.35
CA LEU A 50 9.23 13.35 30.17
C LEU A 50 9.34 14.54 29.19
N TRP A 51 10.21 14.46 28.19
CA TRP A 51 10.11 15.30 27.00
C TRP A 51 9.19 14.67 25.96
N ALA A 52 7.92 15.05 25.99
CA ALA A 52 7.01 14.82 24.88
C ALA A 52 7.30 15.81 23.74
N PRO A 53 7.65 15.37 22.53
CA PRO A 53 7.67 16.25 21.37
C PRO A 53 6.25 16.71 21.08
N LYS A 54 6.03 18.03 20.93
CA LYS A 54 4.77 18.55 20.41
C LYS A 54 4.63 18.08 18.97
N LEU A 55 3.71 17.15 18.69
CA LEU A 55 3.33 16.85 17.31
C LEU A 55 2.78 18.13 16.67
N SER A 56 3.49 18.61 15.65
CA SER A 56 2.92 19.57 14.71
C SER A 56 2.14 18.78 13.66
N SER A 57 0.89 19.17 13.43
CA SER A 57 0.00 18.51 12.49
C SER A 57 0.41 18.85 11.06
N ARG A 58 1.20 17.98 10.44
CA ARG A 58 1.37 17.92 8.98
C ARG A 58 0.88 16.56 8.52
N ALA A 59 -0.04 16.52 7.57
CA ALA A 59 -0.41 15.28 6.90
C ALA A 59 0.83 14.80 6.12
N VAL A 60 1.44 13.70 6.58
CA VAL A 60 2.56 13.04 5.90
C VAL A 60 1.96 11.91 5.05
N PRO A 61 2.29 11.80 3.75
CA PRO A 61 1.90 10.65 2.95
C PRO A 61 2.42 9.36 3.60
N ALA A 62 1.58 8.32 3.66
CA ALA A 62 2.05 7.01 4.09
C ALA A 62 3.16 6.53 3.12
N CYS A 63 4.24 5.97 3.66
CA CYS A 63 5.46 5.58 2.93
C CYS A 63 6.41 6.72 2.49
N GLN A 64 6.82 7.58 3.44
CA GLN A 64 8.10 8.29 3.37
C GLN A 64 8.94 8.06 4.63
N SER A 65 9.64 6.92 4.66
CA SER A 65 10.86 6.77 5.49
C SER A 65 12.02 6.49 4.53
N ASN A 66 12.56 7.58 4.00
CA ASN A 66 13.67 7.60 3.04
C ASN A 66 15.02 7.48 3.78
N GLN A 67 15.06 6.66 4.83
CA GLN A 67 16.19 6.56 5.75
C GLN A 67 16.43 5.11 6.15
N PHE A 68 17.71 4.71 6.18
CA PHE A 68 18.16 3.52 6.90
C PHE A 68 18.32 3.85 8.38
N LEU A 69 18.10 2.86 9.25
CA LEU A 69 18.51 2.87 10.64
C LEU A 69 19.88 2.19 10.74
N GLY A 70 20.89 2.93 11.20
CA GLY A 70 22.25 2.45 11.43
C GLY A 70 22.71 2.62 12.90
N PRO A 71 23.97 2.30 13.21
CA PRO A 71 24.50 2.29 14.57
C PRO A 71 24.41 3.63 15.32
N GLU A 72 24.59 4.74 14.60
CA GLU A 72 24.55 6.10 15.16
C GLU A 72 23.23 6.83 14.87
N GLY A 73 22.22 6.13 14.34
CA GLY A 73 20.90 6.69 14.01
C GLY A 73 20.57 6.63 12.52
N HIS A 74 19.83 7.63 12.04
CA HIS A 74 19.29 7.64 10.68
C HIS A 74 20.34 8.00 9.63
N VAL A 75 20.32 7.32 8.48
CA VAL A 75 21.11 7.64 7.29
C VAL A 75 20.17 7.94 6.12
N ASP A 76 20.30 9.13 5.54
CA ASP A 76 19.47 9.58 4.42
C ASP A 76 19.73 8.79 3.13
N ILE A 77 18.65 8.50 2.40
CA ILE A 77 18.66 7.85 1.09
C ILE A 77 18.43 8.91 0.01
N GLU A 78 19.32 8.99 -0.96
CA GLU A 78 19.19 9.82 -2.15
C GLU A 78 18.39 9.08 -3.23
N LEU A 79 17.33 9.69 -3.77
CA LEU A 79 16.64 9.18 -4.96
C LEU A 79 17.41 9.63 -6.21
N ILE A 80 18.08 8.69 -6.88
CA ILE A 80 18.89 8.96 -8.09
C ILE A 80 18.00 9.07 -9.33
N ASP A 81 16.98 8.22 -9.42
CA ASP A 81 16.07 8.14 -10.56
C ASP A 81 14.66 7.75 -10.07
N GLU A 82 13.73 8.68 -10.21
CA GLU A 82 12.32 8.50 -9.83
C GLU A 82 11.60 7.51 -10.76
N SER A 83 11.95 7.49 -12.05
CA SER A 83 11.32 6.62 -13.05
C SER A 83 11.76 5.17 -12.95
N ALA A 84 13.03 4.93 -12.59
CA ALA A 84 13.59 3.61 -12.32
C ALA A 84 13.51 3.20 -10.83
N ASN A 85 12.88 4.02 -9.97
CA ASN A 85 12.78 3.82 -8.52
C ASN A 85 14.13 3.42 -7.89
N ARG A 86 15.19 4.17 -8.25
CA ARG A 86 16.60 3.85 -7.93
C ARG A 86 17.18 4.82 -6.91
N TYR A 87 17.84 4.24 -5.90
CA TYR A 87 18.30 4.91 -4.70
C TYR A 87 19.82 4.79 -4.51
N SER A 88 20.43 5.77 -3.84
CA SER A 88 21.80 5.74 -3.33
C SER A 88 21.78 5.93 -1.82
N VAL A 89 22.63 5.21 -1.11
CA VAL A 89 22.90 5.46 0.32
C VAL A 89 24.39 5.30 0.60
N HIS A 90 24.94 6.18 1.43
CA HIS A 90 26.32 6.06 1.92
C HIS A 90 26.32 5.67 3.38
N PHE A 91 26.81 4.47 3.70
CA PHE A 91 26.99 4.01 5.06
C PHE A 91 28.38 4.48 5.55
N PRO A 92 28.46 5.34 6.58
CA PRO A 92 29.71 6.02 6.94
C PRO A 92 30.66 5.18 7.81
N MET A 93 30.24 4.01 8.32
CA MET A 93 31.05 3.16 9.19
C MET A 93 30.63 1.70 9.13
N ALA A 94 31.39 0.83 9.83
CA ALA A 94 31.01 -0.55 10.07
C ALA A 94 29.76 -0.66 10.98
N GLY A 95 28.92 -1.65 10.73
CA GLY A 95 27.71 -1.90 11.51
C GLY A 95 26.59 -2.52 10.69
N PHE A 96 25.41 -2.64 11.30
CA PHE A 96 24.20 -3.09 10.61
C PHE A 96 23.30 -1.91 10.25
N TYR A 97 22.81 -1.88 9.02
CA TYR A 97 21.91 -0.86 8.50
C TYR A 97 20.64 -1.52 7.97
N LEU A 98 19.48 -1.13 8.50
CA LEU A 98 18.16 -1.65 8.11
C LEU A 98 17.31 -0.57 7.47
N TRP A 99 16.67 -0.83 6.33
CA TRP A 99 15.64 0.03 5.77
C TRP A 99 14.26 -0.42 6.27
N PRO A 100 13.60 0.31 7.20
CA PRO A 100 12.42 -0.22 7.87
C PRO A 100 11.19 -0.37 6.97
N VAL A 101 11.16 0.35 5.84
CA VAL A 101 10.06 0.31 4.87
C VAL A 101 10.04 -1.02 4.12
N THR A 102 11.21 -1.53 3.75
CA THR A 102 11.35 -2.72 2.90
C THR A 102 11.72 -3.96 3.70
N GLY A 103 12.35 -3.80 4.86
CA GLY A 103 13.00 -4.89 5.60
C GLY A 103 14.39 -5.27 5.06
N LEU A 104 14.88 -4.56 4.03
CA LEU A 104 16.20 -4.79 3.46
C LEU A 104 17.30 -4.32 4.41
N GLY A 105 18.22 -5.22 4.76
CA GLY A 105 19.32 -4.95 5.69
C GLY A 105 20.70 -5.30 5.13
N PHE A 106 21.74 -4.62 5.63
CA PHE A 106 23.13 -4.82 5.26
C PHE A 106 24.03 -4.82 6.50
N LEU A 107 24.91 -5.81 6.62
CA LEU A 107 26.03 -5.82 7.57
C LEU A 107 27.30 -5.40 6.84
N VAL A 108 27.90 -4.28 7.26
CA VAL A 108 29.08 -3.66 6.64
C VAL A 108 30.27 -3.61 7.59
N THR A 109 31.46 -3.74 7.02
CA THR A 109 32.74 -3.77 7.77
C THR A 109 33.57 -2.48 7.64
N ALA A 110 33.20 -1.58 6.74
CA ALA A 110 33.87 -0.32 6.44
C ALA A 110 32.87 0.67 5.80
N PRO A 111 33.23 1.95 5.58
CA PRO A 111 32.38 2.89 4.87
C PRO A 111 32.15 2.44 3.42
N VAL A 112 30.91 2.53 2.94
CA VAL A 112 30.51 2.01 1.61
C VAL A 112 29.35 2.79 1.03
N THR A 113 29.28 2.87 -0.30
CA THR A 113 28.11 3.38 -1.03
C THR A 113 27.35 2.21 -1.63
N VAL A 114 26.05 2.13 -1.36
CA VAL A 114 25.15 1.11 -1.89
C VAL A 114 24.12 1.78 -2.79
N ARG A 115 23.91 1.23 -3.98
CA ARG A 115 22.84 1.64 -4.90
C ARG A 115 21.84 0.51 -5.04
N ILE A 116 20.55 0.86 -5.00
CA ILE A 116 19.44 -0.10 -4.93
C ILE A 116 18.39 0.31 -5.96
N ALA A 117 17.97 -0.59 -6.82
CA ALA A 117 16.77 -0.45 -7.64
C ALA A 117 15.80 -1.62 -7.40
N PHE A 118 14.53 -1.41 -7.74
CA PHE A 118 13.49 -2.43 -7.68
C PHE A 118 13.16 -2.89 -9.10
N ASP A 119 12.97 -4.19 -9.29
CA ASP A 119 12.65 -4.77 -10.60
C ASP A 119 11.44 -5.72 -10.53
N SER A 120 11.01 -6.22 -11.68
CA SER A 120 9.82 -7.04 -11.89
C SER A 120 10.19 -8.48 -12.25
N TRP A 121 9.73 -9.42 -11.42
CA TRP A 121 9.88 -10.86 -11.69
C TRP A 121 9.30 -11.27 -13.06
N GLY A 122 8.26 -10.59 -13.56
CA GLY A 122 7.63 -10.91 -14.83
C GLY A 122 8.53 -10.69 -16.06
N GLN A 123 9.62 -9.92 -15.93
CA GLN A 123 10.60 -9.72 -17.00
C GLN A 123 11.64 -10.86 -17.07
N HIS A 124 11.94 -11.49 -15.93
CA HIS A 124 13.08 -12.41 -15.77
C HIS A 124 12.67 -13.87 -15.55
N LEU A 125 11.46 -14.10 -15.02
CA LEU A 125 10.90 -15.42 -14.75
C LEU A 125 9.65 -15.63 -15.62
N ASP A 126 9.79 -16.42 -16.70
CA ASP A 126 8.64 -16.81 -17.52
C ASP A 126 7.53 -17.41 -16.63
N LEU A 127 6.33 -16.83 -16.70
CA LEU A 127 5.16 -17.25 -15.94
C LEU A 127 4.83 -18.75 -16.13
N LYS A 128 5.21 -19.35 -17.26
CA LYS A 128 5.12 -20.80 -17.48
C LYS A 128 5.96 -21.60 -16.49
N LEU A 129 7.13 -21.10 -16.08
CA LEU A 129 8.00 -21.76 -15.09
C LEU A 129 7.41 -21.74 -13.68
N GLN A 130 6.56 -20.77 -13.32
CA GLN A 130 5.78 -20.82 -12.08
C GLN A 130 4.78 -22.00 -12.10
N HIS A 131 4.20 -22.30 -13.27
CA HIS A 131 3.26 -23.40 -13.46
C HIS A 131 3.93 -24.78 -13.66
N GLU A 132 5.08 -24.84 -14.33
CA GLU A 132 5.77 -26.09 -14.68
C GLU A 132 6.88 -26.50 -13.71
N LYS A 133 7.55 -25.54 -13.05
CA LYS A 133 8.70 -25.79 -12.15
C LYS A 133 8.47 -25.39 -10.70
N GLN A 134 7.25 -24.95 -10.35
CA GLN A 134 6.78 -24.79 -8.97
C GLN A 134 7.50 -23.74 -8.12
N TRP A 135 8.01 -22.69 -8.78
CA TRP A 135 8.62 -21.56 -8.10
C TRP A 135 7.55 -20.56 -7.67
N VAL A 136 7.55 -20.23 -6.37
CA VAL A 136 6.72 -19.16 -5.81
C VAL A 136 7.60 -17.98 -5.47
N VAL A 137 7.26 -16.81 -6.00
CA VAL A 137 7.89 -15.55 -5.63
C VAL A 137 7.56 -15.23 -4.18
N ALA A 138 8.60 -14.98 -3.39
CA ALA A 138 8.50 -14.81 -1.95
C ALA A 138 8.81 -13.39 -1.46
N GLY A 139 9.08 -12.44 -2.35
CA GLY A 139 9.39 -11.06 -1.97
C GLY A 139 9.81 -10.19 -3.16
N PRO A 140 10.24 -8.95 -2.89
CA PRO A 140 10.73 -8.04 -3.92
C PRO A 140 11.96 -8.58 -4.66
N LEU A 141 12.19 -8.05 -5.86
CA LEU A 141 13.39 -8.27 -6.65
C LEU A 141 14.23 -6.99 -6.62
N PHE A 142 15.49 -7.10 -6.19
CA PHE A 142 16.40 -5.97 -6.00
C PHE A 142 17.60 -6.06 -6.94
N ASP A 143 17.88 -4.99 -7.68
CA ASP A 143 19.21 -4.77 -8.24
C ASP A 143 20.04 -3.99 -7.22
N VAL A 144 21.17 -4.55 -6.79
CA VAL A 144 22.03 -3.97 -5.75
C VAL A 144 23.46 -3.92 -6.26
N SER A 145 24.06 -2.74 -6.23
CA SER A 145 25.48 -2.51 -6.52
C SER A 145 26.16 -1.77 -5.38
N VAL A 146 27.46 -2.03 -5.19
CA VAL A 146 28.19 -1.71 -3.95
C VAL A 146 29.59 -1.21 -4.30
N GLU A 147 30.00 -0.10 -3.72
CA GLU A 147 31.33 0.50 -3.94
C GLU A 147 31.93 1.02 -2.61
N PRO A 148 33.11 0.52 -2.18
CA PRO A 148 33.91 -0.55 -2.79
C PRO A 148 33.36 -1.96 -2.52
N GLU A 149 33.71 -2.90 -3.38
CA GLU A 149 33.35 -4.32 -3.25
C GLU A 149 33.95 -4.99 -1.99
N GLY A 150 33.33 -6.09 -1.55
CA GLY A 150 33.83 -6.90 -0.42
C GLY A 150 33.58 -6.33 0.98
N VAL A 151 32.97 -5.14 1.10
CA VAL A 151 32.69 -4.50 2.40
C VAL A 151 31.44 -5.07 3.10
N ILE A 152 30.46 -5.56 2.34
CA ILE A 152 29.21 -6.15 2.87
C ILE A 152 29.43 -7.63 3.16
N THR A 153 29.25 -8.03 4.40
CA THR A 153 29.39 -9.43 4.86
C THR A 153 28.06 -10.17 4.95
N GLU A 154 26.94 -9.46 5.16
CA GLU A 154 25.59 -10.02 5.07
C GLU A 154 24.64 -9.06 4.34
N ILE A 155 23.74 -9.62 3.54
CA ILE A 155 22.51 -8.95 3.09
C ILE A 155 21.30 -9.70 3.65
N HIS A 156 20.35 -8.95 4.20
CA HIS A 156 19.10 -9.45 4.76
C HIS A 156 17.99 -9.12 3.76
N LEU A 157 17.58 -10.11 2.98
CA LEU A 157 16.60 -9.98 1.90
C LEU A 157 15.19 -10.24 2.43
N PRO A 158 14.26 -9.26 2.36
CA PRO A 158 12.92 -9.40 2.92
C PRO A 158 12.05 -10.41 2.15
N HIS A 159 11.14 -11.07 2.86
CA HIS A 159 10.16 -11.97 2.28
C HIS A 159 8.77 -11.88 2.94
N ILE A 160 7.74 -12.20 2.14
CA ILE A 160 6.32 -12.21 2.55
C ILE A 160 5.92 -13.50 3.28
N ILE A 161 6.77 -14.52 3.32
CA ILE A 161 6.42 -15.82 3.93
C ILE A 161 6.24 -15.62 5.43
N SER A 162 5.09 -16.04 5.96
CA SER A 162 4.92 -16.16 7.39
C SER A 162 5.48 -17.51 7.82
N LEU A 163 6.31 -17.52 8.86
CA LEU A 163 6.86 -18.74 9.45
C LEU A 163 6.17 -19.04 10.81
N PRO A 164 4.93 -19.55 10.83
CA PRO A 164 4.43 -20.21 12.02
C PRO A 164 5.30 -21.44 12.28
N ALA A 165 5.62 -21.69 13.56
CA ALA A 165 6.60 -22.69 13.94
C ALA A 165 6.26 -24.08 13.37
N ASN A 166 7.19 -24.62 12.56
CA ASN A 166 7.19 -25.95 11.95
C ASN A 166 6.31 -26.21 10.70
N GLU A 167 5.71 -25.20 10.04
CA GLU A 167 4.90 -25.45 8.82
C GLU A 167 5.65 -25.32 7.48
N VAL A 168 6.69 -24.46 7.41
CA VAL A 168 7.44 -24.21 6.16
C VAL A 168 8.86 -24.75 6.30
N ASP A 169 9.29 -25.60 5.37
CA ASP A 169 10.65 -26.12 5.34
C ASP A 169 11.62 -25.06 4.78
N ILE A 170 12.63 -24.72 5.57
CA ILE A 170 13.70 -23.78 5.21
C ILE A 170 14.42 -24.22 3.92
N SER A 171 14.47 -25.53 3.63
CA SER A 171 15.08 -26.06 2.40
C SER A 171 14.40 -25.60 1.10
N TRP A 172 13.18 -25.05 1.18
CA TRP A 172 12.47 -24.49 0.03
C TRP A 172 12.98 -23.10 -0.37
N PHE A 173 13.59 -22.34 0.54
CA PHE A 173 14.06 -20.98 0.29
C PHE A 173 15.33 -20.97 -0.55
N HIS A 174 15.31 -20.22 -1.65
CA HIS A 174 16.46 -20.00 -2.53
C HIS A 174 16.54 -18.50 -2.84
N VAL A 175 17.73 -17.93 -2.78
CA VAL A 175 18.01 -16.62 -3.38
C VAL A 175 18.23 -16.87 -4.88
N ALA A 176 17.36 -16.31 -5.72
CA ALA A 176 17.59 -16.28 -7.15
C ALA A 176 18.55 -15.13 -7.47
N HIS A 177 19.54 -15.40 -8.31
CA HIS A 177 20.46 -14.42 -8.87
C HIS A 177 20.33 -14.46 -10.40
N PHE A 178 19.99 -13.34 -11.02
CA PHE A 178 19.97 -13.21 -12.47
C PHE A 178 21.31 -12.61 -12.92
N LYS A 179 22.04 -13.39 -13.73
CA LYS A 179 23.35 -13.06 -14.30
C LYS A 179 23.30 -13.27 -15.82
N ASP A 180 24.32 -12.84 -16.56
CA ASP A 180 24.38 -12.97 -18.03
C ASP A 180 24.21 -14.43 -18.51
N GLU A 181 24.63 -15.41 -17.71
CA GLU A 181 24.51 -16.85 -17.98
C GLU A 181 23.11 -17.42 -17.65
N GLY A 182 22.23 -16.62 -17.04
CA GLY A 182 20.87 -16.99 -16.64
C GLY A 182 20.62 -16.92 -15.13
N MET A 183 19.54 -17.59 -14.68
CA MET A 183 19.15 -17.65 -13.28
C MET A 183 19.95 -18.73 -12.52
N VAL A 184 20.77 -18.28 -11.57
CA VAL A 184 21.45 -19.12 -10.57
C VAL A 184 20.64 -19.12 -9.28
N LEU A 185 20.67 -20.22 -8.53
CA LEU A 185 19.98 -20.34 -7.24
C LEU A 185 21.00 -20.62 -6.14
N GLU A 186 21.02 -19.74 -5.14
CA GLU A 186 21.85 -19.86 -3.94
C GLU A 186 20.96 -20.18 -2.72
N ARG A 187 21.50 -20.88 -1.72
CA ARG A 187 20.77 -21.14 -0.48
C ARG A 187 21.09 -20.04 0.53
N PRO A 188 20.10 -19.42 1.19
CA PRO A 188 20.38 -18.51 2.28
C PRO A 188 21.08 -19.25 3.44
N ALA A 189 21.95 -18.56 4.15
CA ALA A 189 22.65 -19.10 5.32
C ALA A 189 21.68 -19.40 6.48
N ARG A 190 20.65 -18.54 6.62
CA ARG A 190 19.53 -18.69 7.56
C ARG A 190 18.30 -17.98 7.04
N VAL A 191 17.13 -18.37 7.54
CA VAL A 191 15.84 -17.74 7.23
C VAL A 191 15.14 -17.42 8.55
N GLU A 192 14.72 -16.16 8.66
CA GLU A 192 14.08 -15.54 9.82
C GLU A 192 12.63 -15.17 9.46
N PRO A 193 11.74 -14.82 10.40
CA PRO A 193 10.30 -14.69 10.13
C PRO A 193 9.87 -13.75 9.00
N PHE A 194 10.72 -12.79 8.58
CA PHE A 194 10.42 -11.81 7.53
C PHE A 194 11.57 -11.57 6.55
N TYR A 195 12.68 -12.31 6.66
CA TYR A 195 13.86 -12.11 5.81
C TYR A 195 14.74 -13.37 5.75
N ALA A 196 15.43 -13.55 4.63
CA ALA A 196 16.48 -14.54 4.46
C ALA A 196 17.85 -13.84 4.44
N VAL A 197 18.86 -14.46 5.06
CA VAL A 197 20.21 -13.89 5.11
C VAL A 197 21.13 -14.59 4.14
N LEU A 198 21.85 -13.81 3.34
CA LEU A 198 22.93 -14.28 2.48
C LEU A 198 24.26 -13.72 3.00
N GLU A 199 25.20 -14.61 3.30
CA GLU A 199 26.54 -14.28 3.78
C GLU A 199 27.53 -14.17 2.61
N ASN A 200 28.44 -13.20 2.65
CA ASN A 200 29.40 -12.89 1.58
C ASN A 200 28.74 -12.76 0.19
N PRO A 201 27.66 -11.96 0.05
CA PRO A 201 26.78 -11.99 -1.12
C PRO A 201 27.47 -11.63 -2.44
N SER A 202 27.18 -12.41 -3.50
CA SER A 202 27.53 -12.01 -4.86
C SER A 202 26.45 -11.07 -5.43
N PHE A 203 26.79 -9.78 -5.52
CA PHE A 203 25.85 -8.75 -5.98
C PHE A 203 25.45 -8.93 -7.44
N SER A 204 24.14 -8.85 -7.66
CA SER A 204 23.44 -9.05 -8.93
C SER A 204 21.97 -8.69 -8.69
N LEU A 205 21.15 -8.70 -9.74
CA LEU A 205 19.70 -8.72 -9.60
C LEU A 205 19.28 -9.98 -8.81
N MET A 206 18.67 -9.80 -7.63
CA MET A 206 18.41 -10.89 -6.69
C MET A 206 17.10 -10.76 -5.90
N GLY A 207 16.52 -11.91 -5.51
CA GLY A 207 15.29 -11.97 -4.73
C GLY A 207 14.94 -13.40 -4.30
N ILE A 208 13.97 -13.56 -3.40
CA ILE A 208 13.66 -14.87 -2.80
C ILE A 208 12.61 -15.64 -3.60
N LEU A 209 12.92 -16.91 -3.91
CA LEU A 209 12.00 -17.90 -4.45
C LEU A 209 11.81 -19.08 -3.47
N LEU A 210 10.60 -19.61 -3.41
CA LEU A 210 10.30 -20.89 -2.77
C LEU A 210 10.18 -22.00 -3.82
N ARG A 211 10.85 -23.14 -3.58
CA ARG A 211 10.70 -24.37 -4.35
C ARG A 211 9.70 -25.31 -3.66
N ILE A 212 8.49 -25.44 -4.20
CA ILE A 212 7.47 -26.32 -3.62
C ILE A 212 7.45 -27.67 -4.36
N VAL A 213 7.28 -28.78 -3.63
CA VAL A 213 7.21 -30.13 -4.24
C VAL A 213 5.81 -30.47 -4.75
N SER A 214 5.71 -31.00 -5.97
CA SER A 214 4.44 -31.38 -6.65
C SER A 214 3.57 -32.32 -5.85
N GLY A 215 2.25 -32.13 -5.94
CA GLY A 215 1.24 -33.06 -5.43
C GLY A 215 1.09 -33.13 -3.90
N THR A 216 1.92 -32.41 -3.14
CA THR A 216 1.92 -32.42 -1.67
C THR A 216 0.72 -31.70 -1.04
N GLY A 217 0.04 -30.83 -1.79
CA GLY A 217 -1.10 -30.03 -1.29
C GLY A 217 -0.71 -28.94 -0.29
N VAL A 218 0.59 -28.70 -0.10
CA VAL A 218 1.16 -27.68 0.81
C VAL A 218 0.61 -26.29 0.48
N SER A 219 0.06 -25.64 1.49
CA SER A 219 -0.24 -24.22 1.50
C SER A 219 0.99 -23.44 1.96
N VAL A 220 1.28 -22.32 1.30
CA VAL A 220 2.34 -21.39 1.74
C VAL A 220 1.69 -20.20 2.45
N PRO A 221 1.78 -20.10 3.78
CA PRO A 221 1.27 -18.96 4.53
C PRO A 221 2.13 -17.73 4.28
N ILE A 222 1.48 -16.60 4.03
CA ILE A 222 2.11 -15.30 3.77
C ILE A 222 1.48 -14.20 4.62
N THR A 223 2.29 -13.21 4.99
CA THR A 223 1.78 -11.92 5.45
C THR A 223 1.04 -11.24 4.30
N SER A 224 -0.13 -10.68 4.59
CA SER A 224 -1.01 -10.07 3.59
C SER A 224 -1.60 -8.76 4.10
N THR A 225 -1.95 -7.88 3.18
CA THR A 225 -2.53 -6.58 3.46
C THR A 225 -3.79 -6.40 2.64
N ALA A 226 -4.86 -5.96 3.29
CA ALA A 226 -6.09 -5.54 2.65
C ALA A 226 -6.13 -4.01 2.57
N LEU A 227 -6.16 -3.45 1.36
CA LEU A 227 -6.20 -2.01 1.11
C LEU A 227 -7.59 -1.63 0.59
N ILE A 228 -8.10 -0.47 1.02
CA ILE A 228 -9.26 0.16 0.40
C ILE A 228 -8.87 1.56 -0.04
N TYR A 229 -9.13 1.89 -1.31
CA TYR A 229 -9.12 3.26 -1.82
C TYR A 229 -10.56 3.68 -2.09
N TYR A 230 -10.93 4.90 -1.67
CA TYR A 230 -12.19 5.52 -2.04
C TYR A 230 -11.99 6.48 -3.21
N HIS A 231 -12.93 6.48 -4.15
CA HIS A 231 -13.02 7.49 -5.21
C HIS A 231 -14.34 8.23 -5.03
N PHE A 232 -14.24 9.54 -4.80
CA PHE A 232 -15.40 10.39 -4.63
C PHE A 232 -16.01 10.78 -5.97
N HIS A 233 -17.30 10.52 -6.15
CA HIS A 233 -18.11 11.12 -7.20
C HIS A 233 -19.47 11.56 -6.62
N PRO A 234 -20.00 12.75 -6.97
CA PRO A 234 -21.17 13.33 -6.27
C PRO A 234 -22.43 12.45 -6.24
N GLU A 235 -22.59 11.56 -7.22
CA GLU A 235 -23.75 10.68 -7.35
C GLU A 235 -23.47 9.20 -7.00
N ASP A 236 -22.20 8.79 -6.84
CA ASP A 236 -21.83 7.39 -6.63
C ASP A 236 -20.50 7.24 -5.90
N THR A 237 -20.48 6.51 -4.78
CA THR A 237 -19.26 6.21 -4.03
C THR A 237 -18.70 4.87 -4.48
N LYS A 238 -17.45 4.87 -4.92
CA LYS A 238 -16.75 3.68 -5.41
C LYS A 238 -15.54 3.40 -4.55
N PHE A 239 -15.27 2.11 -4.33
CA PHE A 239 -14.02 1.67 -3.73
C PHE A 239 -13.31 0.66 -4.60
N HIS A 240 -11.99 0.67 -4.51
CA HIS A 240 -11.14 -0.42 -4.95
C HIS A 240 -10.60 -1.15 -3.71
N LEU A 241 -10.95 -2.42 -3.56
CA LEU A 241 -10.45 -3.29 -2.51
C LEU A 241 -9.38 -4.23 -3.07
N TYR A 242 -8.18 -4.11 -2.55
CA TYR A 242 -7.04 -4.97 -2.88
C TYR A 242 -6.81 -5.98 -1.75
N LEU A 243 -6.41 -7.20 -2.11
CA LEU A 243 -5.85 -8.18 -1.19
C LEU A 243 -4.51 -8.65 -1.77
N ILE A 244 -3.42 -8.18 -1.17
CA ILE A 244 -2.05 -8.37 -1.67
C ILE A 244 -1.15 -9.00 -0.59
N PRO A 245 0.01 -9.58 -0.98
CA PRO A 245 1.10 -9.80 -0.04
C PRO A 245 1.51 -8.52 0.70
N SER A 246 2.01 -8.63 1.94
CA SER A 246 2.55 -7.49 2.69
C SER A 246 3.94 -7.10 2.19
N ASP A 247 3.98 -6.48 1.01
CA ASP A 247 5.18 -5.96 0.36
C ASP A 247 5.00 -4.44 0.15
N SER A 248 5.92 -3.64 0.68
CA SER A 248 5.84 -2.17 0.59
C SER A 248 6.06 -1.64 -0.82
N SER A 249 6.75 -2.36 -1.70
CA SER A 249 6.88 -1.99 -3.11
C SER A 249 5.54 -2.15 -3.87
N LEU A 250 4.75 -3.17 -3.52
CA LEU A 250 3.40 -3.34 -4.06
C LEU A 250 2.44 -2.28 -3.51
N ILE A 251 2.52 -2.01 -2.21
CA ILE A 251 1.72 -0.94 -1.57
C ILE A 251 2.02 0.42 -2.24
N LYS A 252 3.30 0.77 -2.41
CA LYS A 252 3.70 2.02 -3.09
C LYS A 252 3.19 2.07 -4.53
N ALA A 253 3.33 1.00 -5.31
CA ALA A 253 2.85 0.97 -6.69
C ALA A 253 1.33 1.14 -6.82
N ILE A 254 0.56 0.60 -5.85
CA ILE A 254 -0.89 0.81 -5.80
C ILE A 254 -1.22 2.24 -5.34
N ASP A 255 -0.54 2.78 -4.32
CA ASP A 255 -0.70 4.17 -3.90
C ASP A 255 -0.40 5.15 -5.07
N ASP A 256 0.67 4.91 -5.84
CA ASP A 256 1.07 5.70 -7.02
C ASP A 256 0.07 5.56 -8.18
N GLU A 257 -0.49 4.38 -8.42
CA GLU A 257 -1.50 4.17 -9.47
C GLU A 257 -2.84 4.79 -9.10
N GLU A 258 -3.30 4.61 -7.87
CA GLU A 258 -4.58 5.16 -7.39
C GLU A 258 -4.54 6.68 -7.29
N ALA A 259 -3.38 7.27 -6.97
CA ALA A 259 -3.18 8.72 -7.00
C ALA A 259 -3.48 9.33 -8.39
N LYS A 260 -3.20 8.61 -9.49
CA LYS A 260 -3.52 9.05 -10.87
C LYS A 260 -5.03 9.16 -11.12
N PHE A 261 -5.83 8.42 -10.36
CA PHE A 261 -7.30 8.40 -10.42
C PHE A 261 -7.97 9.09 -9.22
N HIS A 262 -7.19 9.91 -8.48
CA HIS A 262 -7.63 10.59 -7.25
C HIS A 262 -8.22 9.64 -6.20
N GLY A 263 -7.76 8.38 -6.18
CA GLY A 263 -8.08 7.42 -5.14
C GLY A 263 -7.41 7.82 -3.83
N VAL A 264 -8.18 7.81 -2.75
CA VAL A 264 -7.68 8.14 -1.41
C VAL A 264 -7.79 6.91 -0.53
N ARG A 265 -6.64 6.51 0.04
CA ARG A 265 -6.53 5.33 0.89
C ARG A 265 -7.25 5.51 2.22
N LEU A 266 -8.15 4.58 2.53
CA LEU A 266 -8.73 4.46 3.87
C LEU A 266 -7.78 3.70 4.80
N GLN A 267 -7.76 4.10 6.07
CA GLN A 267 -7.03 3.36 7.10
C GLN A 267 -7.76 2.04 7.42
N THR A 268 -7.15 0.93 7.05
CA THR A 268 -7.62 -0.43 7.34
C THR A 268 -6.63 -1.15 8.25
N SER A 269 -7.11 -2.06 9.10
CA SER A 269 -6.25 -3.09 9.69
C SER A 269 -5.90 -4.14 8.62
N PRO A 270 -4.70 -4.75 8.66
CA PRO A 270 -4.43 -5.96 7.85
C PRO A 270 -5.27 -7.15 8.35
N PRO A 271 -5.36 -8.25 7.59
CA PRO A 271 -5.69 -9.58 8.10
C PRO A 271 -4.87 -9.92 9.35
N VAL A 272 -5.49 -10.59 10.33
CA VAL A 272 -4.82 -10.97 11.60
C VAL A 272 -3.97 -12.21 11.40
N ASP A 273 -4.51 -13.22 10.72
CA ASP A 273 -3.86 -14.49 10.45
C ASP A 273 -3.18 -14.51 9.07
N PRO A 274 -2.08 -15.27 8.88
CA PRO A 274 -1.46 -15.46 7.58
C PRO A 274 -2.43 -16.04 6.54
N LEU A 275 -2.31 -15.57 5.30
CA LEU A 275 -3.14 -16.03 4.18
C LEU A 275 -2.35 -16.96 3.26
N ASN A 276 -3.04 -17.84 2.54
CA ASN A 276 -2.41 -18.88 1.74
C ASN A 276 -2.15 -18.41 0.30
N PHE A 277 -0.87 -18.35 -0.08
CA PHE A 277 -0.45 -18.00 -1.43
C PHE A 277 -1.14 -18.86 -2.49
N GLY A 278 -1.54 -18.24 -3.60
CA GLY A 278 -2.22 -18.90 -4.71
C GLY A 278 -3.70 -19.20 -4.49
N SER A 279 -4.21 -19.05 -3.26
CA SER A 279 -5.61 -19.31 -2.90
C SER A 279 -6.56 -18.23 -3.42
N ARG A 280 -7.85 -18.56 -3.46
CA ARG A 280 -8.91 -17.66 -3.93
C ARG A 280 -9.74 -17.18 -2.74
N TYR A 281 -9.99 -15.89 -2.70
CA TYR A 281 -10.70 -15.19 -1.64
C TYR A 281 -11.92 -14.49 -2.23
N ILE A 282 -13.04 -14.55 -1.51
CA ILE A 282 -14.31 -13.93 -1.89
C ILE A 282 -14.47 -12.63 -1.11
N VAL A 283 -14.64 -11.53 -1.83
CA VAL A 283 -14.98 -10.21 -1.31
C VAL A 283 -16.50 -10.09 -1.24
N SER A 284 -17.01 -9.83 -0.05
CA SER A 284 -18.43 -9.65 0.26
C SER A 284 -18.65 -8.42 1.12
N GLY A 285 -19.91 -8.05 1.37
CA GLY A 285 -20.23 -6.91 2.22
C GLY A 285 -21.73 -6.71 2.40
N SER A 286 -22.12 -5.50 2.82
CA SER A 286 -23.52 -5.11 3.00
C SER A 286 -24.37 -5.37 1.75
N ALA A 287 -25.61 -5.82 1.94
CA ALA A 287 -26.48 -6.36 0.86
C ALA A 287 -26.84 -5.39 -0.29
N HIS A 288 -26.56 -4.09 -0.14
CA HIS A 288 -26.79 -3.07 -1.16
C HIS A 288 -25.54 -2.76 -2.01
N LEU A 289 -24.40 -3.41 -1.73
CA LEU A 289 -23.15 -3.23 -2.46
C LEU A 289 -23.11 -4.11 -3.71
N GLU A 290 -22.77 -3.52 -4.85
CA GLU A 290 -22.41 -4.29 -6.05
C GLU A 290 -20.89 -4.45 -6.09
N ILE A 291 -20.41 -5.70 -6.13
CA ILE A 291 -18.99 -6.04 -6.02
C ILE A 291 -18.55 -6.83 -7.25
N MET A 292 -17.55 -6.32 -7.99
CA MET A 292 -17.03 -6.97 -9.20
C MET A 292 -15.52 -6.75 -9.41
N PRO A 293 -14.72 -7.81 -9.68
CA PRO A 293 -15.03 -9.21 -9.41
C PRO A 293 -15.25 -9.46 -7.91
N GLN A 294 -16.05 -10.46 -7.55
CA GLN A 294 -16.16 -10.92 -6.16
C GLN A 294 -14.98 -11.81 -5.74
N GLU A 295 -14.21 -12.35 -6.68
CA GLU A 295 -13.15 -13.32 -6.39
C GLU A 295 -11.77 -12.74 -6.73
N LEU A 296 -10.88 -12.73 -5.73
CA LEU A 296 -9.48 -12.34 -5.85
C LEU A 296 -8.59 -13.58 -5.65
N LYS A 297 -7.61 -13.78 -6.53
CA LYS A 297 -6.55 -14.78 -6.32
C LYS A 297 -5.35 -14.09 -5.66
N LEU A 298 -5.05 -14.47 -4.43
CA LEU A 298 -3.88 -13.97 -3.72
C LEU A 298 -2.62 -14.53 -4.40
N SER A 299 -1.82 -13.65 -5.01
CA SER A 299 -0.60 -14.00 -5.73
C SER A 299 0.33 -12.80 -5.81
N TYR A 300 1.64 -13.06 -5.93
CA TYR A 300 2.59 -11.99 -6.20
C TYR A 300 2.45 -11.54 -7.66
N ARG A 301 2.22 -10.25 -7.85
CA ARG A 301 2.33 -9.52 -9.11
C ARG A 301 3.30 -8.38 -8.87
N SER A 302 4.25 -8.18 -9.77
CA SER A 302 5.32 -7.21 -9.60
C SER A 302 4.79 -5.76 -9.55
N PRO A 303 5.50 -4.80 -8.94
CA PRO A 303 5.09 -3.40 -8.89
C PRO A 303 4.67 -2.78 -10.23
N GLY A 304 5.33 -3.15 -11.33
CA GLY A 304 5.00 -2.68 -12.69
C GLY A 304 3.83 -3.41 -13.39
N GLU A 305 3.22 -4.41 -12.75
CA GLU A 305 2.09 -5.17 -13.29
C GLU A 305 0.76 -4.69 -12.69
N THR A 306 -0.31 -4.68 -13.49
CA THR A 306 -1.65 -4.30 -13.00
C THR A 306 -2.09 -5.23 -11.86
N GLN A 307 -2.22 -4.66 -10.66
CA GLN A 307 -2.70 -5.33 -9.47
C GLN A 307 -4.21 -5.61 -9.57
N VAL A 308 -4.68 -6.72 -8.99
CA VAL A 308 -6.10 -7.12 -9.07
C VAL A 308 -6.85 -6.62 -7.84
N PHE A 309 -7.97 -5.94 -8.08
CA PHE A 309 -8.86 -5.41 -7.05
C PHE A 309 -10.33 -5.72 -7.37
N SER A 310 -11.15 -5.71 -6.32
CA SER A 310 -12.61 -5.71 -6.43
C SER A 310 -13.11 -4.27 -6.45
N LYS A 311 -13.89 -3.89 -7.47
CA LYS A 311 -14.67 -2.66 -7.47
C LYS A 311 -15.90 -2.89 -6.60
N VAL A 312 -16.10 -2.02 -5.63
CA VAL A 312 -17.28 -1.98 -4.76
C VAL A 312 -18.04 -0.70 -5.09
N PHE A 313 -19.23 -0.83 -5.66
CA PHE A 313 -20.16 0.28 -5.88
C PHE A 313 -21.11 0.35 -4.69
N ALA A 314 -21.15 1.50 -4.03
CA ALA A 314 -21.94 1.72 -2.82
C ALA A 314 -22.99 2.84 -2.98
N GLY A 315 -23.03 3.54 -4.12
CA GLY A 315 -23.95 4.65 -4.32
C GLY A 315 -23.72 5.76 -3.29
N ARG A 316 -24.80 6.34 -2.75
CA ARG A 316 -24.70 7.32 -1.66
C ARG A 316 -24.72 6.64 -0.29
N ILE A 317 -23.55 6.57 0.35
CA ILE A 317 -23.37 5.98 1.68
C ILE A 317 -23.99 6.90 2.75
N LYS A 318 -25.10 6.44 3.35
CA LYS A 318 -25.79 7.11 4.47
C LYS A 318 -25.55 6.41 5.81
N GLU A 319 -25.24 5.13 5.77
CA GLU A 319 -25.02 4.25 6.92
C GLU A 319 -23.67 3.54 6.77
N PRO A 320 -23.02 3.08 7.85
CA PRO A 320 -21.77 2.33 7.73
C PRO A 320 -21.94 1.06 6.91
N ILE A 321 -21.01 0.84 5.97
CA ILE A 321 -20.96 -0.39 5.18
C ILE A 321 -19.95 -1.36 5.79
N VAL A 322 -20.20 -2.65 5.65
CA VAL A 322 -19.27 -3.71 6.06
C VAL A 322 -18.66 -4.31 4.80
N LEU A 323 -17.34 -4.54 4.84
CA LEU A 323 -16.59 -5.25 3.80
C LEU A 323 -15.85 -6.42 4.45
N GLU A 324 -15.94 -7.58 3.81
CA GLU A 324 -15.49 -8.86 4.33
C GLU A 324 -14.72 -9.62 3.24
N VAL A 325 -13.70 -10.37 3.65
CA VAL A 325 -12.91 -11.23 2.78
C VAL A 325 -12.89 -12.63 3.39
N THR A 326 -13.34 -13.61 2.61
CA THR A 326 -13.54 -15.00 3.02
C THR A 326 -12.73 -15.95 2.15
N GLU A 327 -11.98 -16.87 2.74
CA GLU A 327 -11.25 -17.91 2.00
C GLU A 327 -12.25 -18.88 1.32
N LYS A 328 -12.15 -19.06 0.00
CA LYS A 328 -13.20 -19.73 -0.79
C LYS A 328 -13.40 -21.21 -0.44
N ARG A 329 -12.33 -21.95 -0.16
CA ARG A 329 -12.35 -23.42 -0.01
C ARG A 329 -13.00 -23.86 1.29
N HIS A 330 -12.62 -23.24 2.41
CA HIS A 330 -13.10 -23.59 3.75
C HIS A 330 -14.18 -22.63 4.27
N LYS A 331 -14.43 -21.52 3.56
CA LYS A 331 -15.38 -20.46 3.92
C LYS A 331 -15.03 -19.74 5.23
N THR A 332 -13.74 -19.68 5.55
CA THR A 332 -13.21 -18.97 6.72
C THR A 332 -13.20 -17.47 6.45
N LEU A 333 -13.88 -16.68 7.28
CA LEU A 333 -13.75 -15.22 7.28
C LEU A 333 -12.34 -14.87 7.76
N VAL A 334 -11.51 -14.27 6.91
CA VAL A 334 -10.10 -13.95 7.22
C VAL A 334 -9.86 -12.47 7.49
N TRP A 335 -10.75 -11.61 7.02
CA TRP A 335 -10.67 -10.18 7.25
C TRP A 335 -12.04 -9.52 7.15
N ARG A 336 -12.26 -8.49 7.98
CA ARG A 336 -13.51 -7.74 8.07
C ARG A 336 -13.21 -6.31 8.49
N THR A 337 -13.79 -5.35 7.79
CA THR A 337 -13.76 -3.94 8.20
C THR A 337 -15.15 -3.30 8.09
N LEU A 338 -15.29 -2.15 8.73
CA LEU A 338 -16.48 -1.31 8.69
C LEU A 338 -16.05 0.08 8.23
N VAL A 339 -16.65 0.58 7.16
CA VAL A 339 -16.38 1.89 6.57
C VAL A 339 -17.55 2.82 6.92
N LYS A 340 -17.29 3.90 7.65
CA LYS A 340 -18.32 4.85 8.08
C LYS A 340 -18.48 5.99 7.08
N PRO A 341 -19.69 6.59 6.97
CA PRO A 341 -19.88 7.83 6.22
C PRO A 341 -18.92 8.94 6.69
N VAL A 342 -18.61 8.99 7.98
CA VAL A 342 -17.73 10.02 8.58
C VAL A 342 -16.27 9.84 8.16
N GLU A 343 -15.80 8.61 7.90
CA GLU A 343 -14.45 8.33 7.41
C GLU A 343 -14.26 8.87 5.97
N LEU A 344 -15.34 8.97 5.20
CA LEU A 344 -15.41 9.66 3.90
C LEU A 344 -15.57 11.19 4.06
N GLN A 345 -16.02 11.66 5.22
CA GLN A 345 -16.21 13.08 5.52
C GLN A 345 -14.98 13.77 6.12
N PHE A 346 -13.94 13.02 6.50
CA PHE A 346 -12.67 13.61 6.99
C PHE A 346 -11.91 14.43 5.91
N GLN A 347 -12.37 14.43 4.66
CA GLN A 347 -12.00 15.41 3.63
C GLN A 347 -13.22 16.08 2.94
N ALA A 348 -14.44 15.89 3.47
CA ALA A 348 -15.66 16.59 3.01
C ALA A 348 -16.18 17.64 4.02
N ALA A 349 -15.41 17.93 5.07
CA ALA A 349 -15.60 19.07 5.96
C ALA A 349 -14.23 19.77 6.19
N SER A 350 -14.10 21.08 6.06
CA SER A 350 -15.12 22.10 5.77
C SER A 350 -15.21 22.47 4.29
N ALA A 351 -16.44 22.54 3.77
CA ALA A 351 -16.75 23.68 2.91
C ALA A 351 -16.71 24.93 3.80
N PRO A 352 -15.93 25.97 3.49
CA PRO A 352 -16.09 27.26 4.13
C PRO A 352 -17.55 27.73 3.98
N PRO A 353 -18.10 28.52 4.92
CA PRO A 353 -19.42 29.12 4.74
C PRO A 353 -19.42 29.86 3.41
N ALA A 354 -20.28 29.44 2.47
CA ALA A 354 -20.12 29.66 1.03
C ALA A 354 -19.56 31.05 0.69
N LEU A 355 -18.24 31.12 0.53
CA LEU A 355 -17.59 32.32 0.05
C LEU A 355 -18.14 32.52 -1.35
N SER A 356 -18.86 33.64 -1.55
CA SER A 356 -19.21 34.10 -2.89
C SER A 356 -17.98 33.94 -3.78
N VAL A 357 -18.14 33.48 -5.02
CA VAL A 357 -17.02 33.26 -5.96
C VAL A 357 -16.12 34.49 -6.04
N VAL A 358 -16.72 35.69 -5.93
CA VAL A 358 -16.04 36.98 -5.81
C VAL A 358 -15.10 37.09 -4.60
N ALA A 359 -15.51 36.58 -3.43
CA ALA A 359 -14.69 36.57 -2.21
C ALA A 359 -13.54 35.57 -2.32
N PHE A 360 -13.80 34.33 -2.78
CA PHE A 360 -12.77 33.32 -3.02
C PHE A 360 -11.70 33.82 -4.00
N MET A 361 -12.11 34.40 -5.13
CA MET A 361 -11.18 34.94 -6.14
C MET A 361 -10.36 36.13 -5.62
N LYS A 362 -10.92 36.94 -4.69
CA LYS A 362 -10.20 38.06 -4.06
C LYS A 362 -9.20 37.60 -3.00
N GLU A 363 -9.56 36.59 -2.20
CA GLU A 363 -8.69 35.98 -1.20
C GLU A 363 -7.47 35.32 -1.86
N HIS A 364 -7.70 34.52 -2.90
CA HIS A 364 -6.66 33.79 -3.61
C HIS A 364 -5.92 34.59 -4.70
N ARG A 365 -6.21 35.89 -4.84
CA ARG A 365 -5.66 36.76 -5.88
C ARG A 365 -4.15 36.67 -6.04
N ARG A 366 -3.39 36.63 -4.92
CA ARG A 366 -1.92 36.57 -4.96
C ARG A 366 -1.42 35.25 -5.53
N HIS A 367 -2.08 34.15 -5.20
CA HIS A 367 -1.73 32.83 -5.71
C HIS A 367 -2.10 32.70 -7.19
N LEU A 368 -3.27 33.21 -7.61
CA LEU A 368 -3.65 33.34 -9.01
C LEU A 368 -2.61 34.17 -9.80
N GLN A 369 -2.24 35.35 -9.31
CA GLN A 369 -1.24 36.22 -9.96
C GLN A 369 0.11 35.52 -10.15
N ALA A 370 0.53 34.72 -9.18
CA ALA A 370 1.81 34.01 -9.20
C ALA A 370 1.81 32.68 -9.97
N ARG A 371 0.67 31.99 -10.05
CA ARG A 371 0.58 30.58 -10.53
C ARG A 371 -0.25 30.36 -11.79
N LEU A 372 -1.02 31.35 -12.26
CA LEU A 372 -1.70 31.25 -13.55
C LEU A 372 -0.66 31.01 -14.67
N GLY A 373 -0.81 29.86 -15.34
CA GLY A 373 0.06 29.37 -16.41
C GLY A 373 -0.29 30.00 -17.76
N ASP A 374 -0.49 29.19 -18.80
CA ASP A 374 -0.93 29.73 -20.10
C ASP A 374 -2.33 30.37 -19.98
N LEU A 375 -2.42 31.62 -20.42
CA LEU A 375 -3.66 32.39 -20.40
C LEU A 375 -4.43 32.34 -21.71
N ASN A 376 -3.85 31.85 -22.82
CA ASN A 376 -4.47 31.94 -24.14
C ASN A 376 -5.92 31.41 -24.12
N GLY A 377 -6.11 30.20 -23.59
CA GLY A 377 -7.44 29.61 -23.46
C GLY A 377 -8.38 30.35 -22.51
N ILE A 378 -7.87 30.89 -21.39
CA ILE A 378 -8.68 31.65 -20.43
C ILE A 378 -9.14 32.98 -21.06
N LEU A 379 -8.28 33.60 -21.88
CA LEU A 379 -8.59 34.81 -22.63
C LEU A 379 -9.61 34.55 -23.73
N ASP A 380 -9.53 33.42 -24.42
CA ASP A 380 -10.54 32.97 -25.40
C ASP A 380 -11.90 32.80 -24.70
N ASP A 381 -11.99 32.06 -23.59
CA ASP A 381 -13.25 31.89 -22.84
C ASP A 381 -13.85 33.23 -22.40
N LEU A 382 -13.01 34.15 -21.88
CA LEU A 382 -13.47 35.45 -21.43
C LEU A 382 -13.92 36.35 -22.57
N GLN A 383 -13.37 36.20 -23.76
CA GLN A 383 -13.83 36.90 -24.96
C GLN A 383 -15.15 36.31 -25.48
N ASP A 384 -15.25 34.98 -25.57
CA ASP A 384 -16.46 34.26 -26.01
C ASP A 384 -17.67 34.52 -25.11
N ASN A 385 -17.44 34.87 -23.84
CA ASN A 385 -18.47 35.27 -22.87
C ASN A 385 -18.62 36.80 -22.74
N GLU A 386 -18.14 37.58 -23.72
CA GLU A 386 -18.21 39.05 -23.79
C GLU A 386 -17.58 39.81 -22.60
N VAL A 387 -16.72 39.14 -21.81
CA VAL A 387 -16.03 39.74 -20.66
C VAL A 387 -14.85 40.60 -21.12
N LEU A 388 -14.11 40.22 -22.17
CA LEU A 388 -13.00 41.00 -22.72
C LEU A 388 -13.28 41.39 -24.18
N THR A 389 -12.93 42.62 -24.57
CA THR A 389 -12.82 42.98 -26.00
C THR A 389 -11.50 42.45 -26.59
N GLU A 390 -11.40 42.40 -27.91
CA GLU A 390 -10.14 42.05 -28.60
C GLU A 390 -8.99 42.97 -28.16
N GLU A 391 -9.24 44.28 -28.06
CA GLU A 391 -8.23 45.25 -27.61
C GLU A 391 -7.78 44.97 -26.17
N GLU A 392 -8.72 44.58 -25.30
CA GLU A 392 -8.44 44.21 -23.91
C GLU A 392 -7.66 42.88 -23.82
N LYS A 393 -7.93 41.92 -24.69
CA LYS A 393 -7.19 40.65 -24.81
C LYS A 393 -5.76 40.88 -25.31
N GLU A 394 -5.59 41.67 -26.35
CA GLU A 394 -4.27 42.06 -26.88
C GLU A 394 -3.43 42.77 -25.80
N LEU A 395 -4.02 43.68 -25.02
CA LEU A 395 -3.33 44.38 -23.92
C LEU A 395 -2.81 43.41 -22.83
N VAL A 396 -3.53 42.33 -22.53
CA VAL A 396 -3.03 41.26 -21.65
C VAL A 396 -1.87 40.53 -22.32
N GLN A 397 -2.02 40.12 -23.58
CA GLN A 397 -1.02 39.34 -24.31
C GLN A 397 0.30 40.10 -24.54
N GLN A 398 0.24 41.42 -24.75
CA GLN A 398 1.39 42.32 -24.93
C GLN A 398 2.18 42.60 -23.64
N SER A 399 1.68 42.19 -22.46
CA SER A 399 2.41 42.39 -21.20
C SER A 399 3.71 41.54 -21.16
N PRO A 400 4.86 42.11 -20.74
CA PRO A 400 6.18 41.55 -21.05
C PRO A 400 6.61 40.34 -20.20
N THR A 401 5.90 40.01 -19.13
CA THR A 401 6.18 38.85 -18.27
C THR A 401 4.88 38.17 -17.86
N GLN A 402 4.91 36.84 -17.66
CA GLN A 402 3.70 36.08 -17.31
C GLN A 402 2.99 36.62 -16.06
N GLN A 403 3.76 36.97 -15.02
CA GLN A 403 3.22 37.57 -13.80
C GLN A 403 2.49 38.91 -14.06
N ARG A 404 2.97 39.73 -15.02
CA ARG A 404 2.27 40.95 -15.45
C ARG A 404 1.03 40.64 -16.29
N LYS A 405 1.05 39.61 -17.15
CA LYS A 405 -0.15 39.14 -17.87
C LYS A 405 -1.25 38.75 -16.86
N ASN A 406 -0.90 37.93 -15.88
CA ASN A 406 -1.78 37.48 -14.80
C ASN A 406 -2.33 38.66 -13.99
N GLU A 407 -1.50 39.63 -13.61
CA GLU A 407 -1.91 40.82 -12.87
C GLU A 407 -2.88 41.71 -13.66
N THR A 408 -2.56 41.99 -14.93
CA THR A 408 -3.38 42.80 -15.83
C THR A 408 -4.75 42.14 -16.02
N LEU A 409 -4.80 40.83 -16.29
CA LEU A 409 -6.04 40.07 -16.43
C LEU A 409 -6.91 40.16 -15.17
N LEU A 410 -6.36 39.80 -14.00
CA LEU A 410 -7.10 39.81 -12.73
C LEU A 410 -7.66 41.21 -12.42
N LYS A 411 -6.86 42.26 -12.65
CA LYS A 411 -7.27 43.66 -12.44
C LYS A 411 -8.40 44.11 -13.38
N MET A 412 -8.40 43.63 -14.62
CA MET A 412 -9.44 43.97 -15.60
C MET A 412 -10.77 43.25 -15.30
N VAL A 413 -10.70 41.96 -14.97
CA VAL A 413 -11.88 41.16 -14.60
C VAL A 413 -12.54 41.70 -13.32
N GLU A 414 -11.75 42.03 -12.29
CA GLU A 414 -12.29 42.67 -11.07
C GLU A 414 -12.99 44.01 -11.33
N ARG A 415 -12.46 44.84 -12.24
CA ARG A 415 -13.04 46.14 -12.61
C ARG A 415 -14.40 45.97 -13.30
N LYS A 416 -14.58 44.88 -14.06
CA LYS A 416 -15.84 44.53 -14.73
C LYS A 416 -16.87 43.91 -13.78
N GLY A 417 -16.43 43.41 -12.62
CA GLY A 417 -17.28 43.14 -11.47
C GLY A 417 -17.62 41.66 -11.24
N PRO A 418 -18.63 41.37 -10.38
CA PRO A 418 -18.93 40.02 -9.90
C PRO A 418 -19.10 38.96 -10.99
N GLN A 419 -19.89 39.25 -12.02
CA GLN A 419 -20.19 38.30 -13.10
C GLN A 419 -18.94 37.93 -13.91
N ALA A 420 -18.05 38.90 -14.15
CA ALA A 420 -16.77 38.65 -14.82
C ALA A 420 -15.85 37.72 -13.99
N LEU A 421 -15.85 37.89 -12.65
CA LEU A 421 -15.10 37.00 -11.74
C LEU A 421 -15.69 35.59 -11.68
N GLU A 422 -17.01 35.44 -11.79
CA GLU A 422 -17.68 34.13 -11.87
C GLU A 422 -17.36 33.39 -13.18
N ILE A 423 -17.32 34.11 -14.31
CA ILE A 423 -16.94 33.54 -15.61
C ILE A 423 -15.46 33.14 -15.60
N LEU A 424 -14.56 33.98 -15.07
CA LEU A 424 -13.15 33.62 -14.87
C LEU A 424 -13.01 32.36 -13.99
N PHE A 425 -13.69 32.30 -12.84
CA PHE A 425 -13.67 31.13 -11.97
C PHE A 425 -14.15 29.86 -12.68
N LYS A 426 -15.19 29.95 -13.53
CA LYS A 426 -15.67 28.82 -14.33
C LYS A 426 -14.63 28.37 -15.36
N SER A 427 -14.03 29.31 -16.11
CA SER A 427 -12.95 29.03 -17.08
C SER A 427 -11.76 28.35 -16.40
N LEU A 428 -11.34 28.84 -15.22
CA LEU A 428 -10.25 28.24 -14.46
C LEU A 428 -10.56 26.81 -13.98
N ASN A 429 -11.77 26.52 -13.50
CA ASN A 429 -12.15 25.15 -13.14
C ASN A 429 -12.15 24.19 -14.35
N GLN A 430 -12.34 24.70 -15.58
CA GLN A 430 -12.35 23.90 -16.80
C GLN A 430 -10.95 23.72 -17.40
N ARG A 431 -10.10 24.77 -17.38
CA ARG A 431 -8.79 24.78 -18.04
C ARG A 431 -7.61 24.50 -17.10
N ASP A 432 -7.74 24.75 -15.80
CA ASP A 432 -6.75 24.42 -14.77
C ASP A 432 -7.44 23.94 -13.46
N PRO A 433 -8.07 22.74 -13.48
CA PRO A 433 -8.72 22.18 -12.30
C PRO A 433 -7.72 21.89 -11.16
N TYR A 434 -6.44 21.69 -11.46
CA TYR A 434 -5.39 21.42 -10.47
C TYR A 434 -5.05 22.69 -9.68
N LEU A 435 -4.92 23.85 -10.34
CA LEU A 435 -4.79 25.14 -9.65
C LEU A 435 -6.02 25.44 -8.79
N MET A 436 -7.24 25.19 -9.30
CA MET A 436 -8.45 25.43 -8.51
C MET A 436 -8.55 24.52 -7.28
N SER A 437 -8.16 23.25 -7.39
CA SER A 437 -8.04 22.34 -6.24
C SER A 437 -6.98 22.83 -5.24
N TYR A 438 -5.80 23.23 -5.71
CA TYR A 438 -4.73 23.78 -4.87
C TYR A 438 -5.17 25.04 -4.11
N LEU A 439 -5.84 25.99 -4.76
CA LEU A 439 -6.33 27.21 -4.12
C LEU A 439 -7.39 26.90 -3.05
N SER A 440 -8.33 26.00 -3.34
CA SER A 440 -9.33 25.59 -2.35
C SER A 440 -8.71 24.95 -1.09
N GLN A 441 -7.59 24.22 -1.26
CA GLN A 441 -6.81 23.65 -0.15
C GLN A 441 -6.00 24.70 0.64
N GLN A 442 -5.74 25.89 0.10
CA GLN A 442 -5.03 26.98 0.82
C GLN A 442 -5.95 27.93 1.60
N SER A 443 -7.28 27.81 1.43
CA SER A 443 -8.30 28.47 2.26
C SER A 443 -8.78 27.62 3.45
N LEU A 444 -8.05 26.54 3.76
CA LEU A 444 -8.21 25.66 4.92
C LEU A 444 -7.05 25.89 5.90
#